data_AF-A0A1Y3B547-F1
#
_entry.id   AF-A0A1Y3B547-F1
#
_cell.length_a   1.000
_cell.length_b   1.000
_cell.length_c   1.000
_cell.angle_alpha   90.00
_cell.angle_beta   90.00
_cell.angle_gamma   90.00
#
_symmetry.space_group_name_H-M   'P 1'
#
loop_
_entity.id
_entity.type
_entity.pdbx_description
1 polymer ?
#
loop_
_entity_poly.entity_id
_entity_poly.type
_entity_poly.pdbx_seq_one_letter_code
_entity_poly.pdbx_strand_id
1 'polypeptide(L)'
;MVFETIITVLLFILLGLLLRYHTILIHNGETCIERYINRKCRRHFQKYDRHYQNPYDFGWRENWRRFLGFDRHRHPWRHILLPSNFGPIGDGFTWRTIDDNDLNNEMC
;
A
#
# COMPACT_ATOMS: atom_id res chain seq x y z
N MET A 1 29.16 22.67 -12.49
CA MET A 1 27.93 22.57 -13.32
C MET A 1 27.67 21.14 -13.79
N VAL A 2 28.59 20.48 -14.52
CA VAL A 2 28.37 19.11 -15.04
C VAL A 2 28.16 18.05 -13.94
N PHE A 3 28.94 18.09 -12.86
CA PHE A 3 28.80 17.14 -11.74
C PHE A 3 27.43 17.21 -11.06
N GLU A 4 26.96 18.42 -10.75
CA GLU A 4 25.63 18.68 -10.18
C GLU A 4 24.51 18.14 -11.08
N THR A 5 24.60 18.35 -12.40
CA THR A 5 23.61 17.83 -13.35
C THR A 5 23.60 16.30 -13.41
N ILE A 6 24.76 15.66 -13.28
CA ILE A 6 24.85 14.20 -13.29
C ILE A 6 24.20 13.63 -12.02
N ILE A 7 24.54 14.17 -10.85
CA ILE A 7 23.99 13.69 -9.58
C ILE A 7 22.48 13.91 -9.51
N THR A 8 22.00 15.09 -9.88
CA THR A 8 20.55 15.38 -9.83
C THR A 8 19.74 14.46 -10.74
N VAL A 9 20.21 14.18 -11.96
CA VAL A 9 19.56 13.22 -12.87
C VAL A 9 19.60 11.79 -12.31
N LEU A 10 20.73 11.35 -11.76
CA LEU A 10 20.85 10.03 -11.15
C LEU A 10 19.92 9.88 -9.93
N LEU A 11 19.86 10.89 -9.07
CA LEU A 11 18.97 10.91 -7.91
C LEU A 11 17.51 10.89 -8.34
N PHE A 12 17.14 11.66 -9.37
CA PHE A 12 15.79 11.66 -9.93
C PHE A 12 15.38 10.26 -10.40
N ILE A 13 16.25 9.57 -11.12
CA ILE A 13 16.00 8.20 -11.59
C ILE A 13 15.87 7.24 -10.40
N LEU A 14 16.82 7.28 -9.45
CA LEU A 14 16.84 6.37 -8.31
C LEU A 14 15.60 6.54 -7.42
N LEU A 15 15.26 7.78 -7.08
CA LEU A 15 14.06 8.11 -6.29
C LEU A 15 12.79 7.77 -7.06
N GLY A 16 12.76 7.98 -8.38
CA GLY A 16 11.63 7.61 -9.23
C GLY A 16 11.37 6.10 -9.24
N LEU A 17 12.42 5.29 -9.33
CA LEU A 17 12.33 3.83 -9.26
C LEU A 17 11.86 3.36 -7.87
N LEU A 18 12.39 3.97 -6.80
CA LEU A 18 11.98 3.66 -5.44
C LEU A 18 10.52 4.03 -5.20
N LEU A 19 10.11 5.23 -5.63
CA LEU A 19 8.72 5.67 -5.55
C LEU A 19 7.81 4.70 -6.31
N ARG A 20 8.17 4.33 -7.53
CA ARG A 20 7.42 3.35 -8.33
C ARG A 20 7.29 2.00 -7.63
N TYR A 21 8.34 1.55 -6.94
CA TYR A 21 8.26 0.32 -6.16
C TYR A 21 7.22 0.44 -5.04
N HIS A 22 7.27 1.52 -4.27
CA HIS A 22 6.31 1.78 -3.19
C HIS A 22 4.87 1.98 -3.68
N THR A 23 4.65 2.64 -4.82
CA THR A 23 3.30 2.80 -5.38
C THR A 23 2.66 1.47 -5.74
N ILE A 24 3.44 0.50 -6.24
CA ILE A 24 2.96 -0.86 -6.53
C ILE A 24 2.58 -1.59 -5.24
N LEU A 25 3.34 -1.39 -4.17
CA LEU A 25 3.02 -1.97 -2.85
C LEU A 25 1.70 -1.42 -2.31
N ILE A 26 1.53 -0.09 -2.34
CA ILE A 26 0.30 0.58 -1.90
C ILE A 26 -0.88 0.14 -2.77
N HIS A 27 -0.70 0.02 -4.09
CA HIS A 27 -1.74 -0.42 -5.01
C HIS A 27 -2.31 -1.80 -4.63
N ASN A 28 -1.46 -2.73 -4.18
CA ASN A 28 -1.84 -4.10 -3.83
C ASN A 28 -2.16 -4.29 -2.34
N GLY A 29 -2.08 -3.24 -1.52
CA GLY A 29 -2.28 -3.34 -0.07
C GLY A 29 -1.26 -4.26 0.62
N GLU A 30 -0.01 -4.29 0.14
CA GLU A 30 1.07 -5.13 0.70
C GLU A 30 2.23 -4.26 1.23
N THR A 31 2.81 -4.62 2.37
CA THR A 31 4.11 -4.10 2.83
C THR A 31 5.29 -4.78 2.13
N CYS A 32 6.52 -4.22 2.26
CA CYS A 32 7.73 -4.83 1.68
C CYS A 32 7.96 -6.27 2.17
N ILE A 33 7.67 -6.52 3.44
CA ILE A 33 7.84 -7.84 4.08
C ILE A 33 6.72 -8.77 3.60
N GLU A 34 5.48 -8.31 3.60
CA GLU A 34 4.33 -9.08 3.09
C GLU A 34 4.52 -9.46 1.64
N ARG A 35 5.03 -8.58 0.77
CA ARG A 35 5.27 -8.92 -0.63
C ARG A 35 6.20 -10.12 -0.80
N TYR A 36 7.21 -10.22 0.06
CA TYR A 36 8.11 -11.37 0.08
C TYR A 36 7.40 -12.65 0.54
N ILE A 37 6.59 -12.55 1.60
CA ILE A 37 5.80 -13.67 2.15
C ILE A 37 4.73 -14.12 1.14
N ASN A 38 3.94 -13.19 0.61
CA ASN A 38 2.90 -13.41 -0.39
C ASN A 38 3.48 -14.03 -1.65
N ARG A 39 4.71 -13.69 -2.05
CA ARG A 39 5.40 -14.38 -3.16
C ARG A 39 5.67 -15.86 -2.86
N LYS A 40 6.03 -16.21 -1.63
CA LYS A 40 6.16 -17.62 -1.21
C LYS A 40 4.79 -18.31 -1.16
N CYS A 41 3.78 -17.66 -0.58
CA CYS A 41 2.41 -18.18 -0.52
C CYS A 41 1.83 -18.42 -1.92
N ARG A 42 1.95 -17.46 -2.84
CA ARG A 42 1.54 -17.62 -4.25
C ARG A 42 2.16 -18.86 -4.89
N ARG A 43 3.47 -19.05 -4.73
CA ARG A 43 4.17 -20.25 -5.25
C ARG A 43 3.69 -21.54 -4.61
N HIS A 44 3.33 -21.50 -3.32
CA HIS A 44 2.79 -22.66 -2.62
C HIS A 44 1.38 -23.00 -3.10
N PHE A 45 0.49 -22.02 -3.19
CA PHE A 45 -0.90 -22.17 -3.66
C PHE A 45 -0.99 -22.62 -5.11
N GLN A 46 -0.09 -22.13 -5.98
CA GLN A 46 0.03 -22.59 -7.37
C GLN A 46 0.30 -24.09 -7.49
N LYS A 47 0.95 -24.73 -6.50
CA LYS A 47 1.15 -26.19 -6.50
C LYS A 47 -0.12 -26.97 -6.26
N TYR A 48 -1.11 -26.35 -5.63
CA TYR A 48 -2.42 -26.95 -5.34
C TYR A 48 -3.51 -26.44 -6.29
N ASP A 49 -3.13 -25.81 -7.40
CA ASP A 49 -4.04 -25.21 -8.38
C ASP A 49 -5.04 -24.21 -7.76
N ARG A 50 -4.61 -23.52 -6.69
CA ARG A 50 -5.42 -22.48 -6.03
C ARG A 50 -4.84 -21.09 -6.26
N HIS A 51 -5.72 -20.11 -6.39
CA HIS A 51 -5.33 -18.71 -6.47
C HIS A 51 -5.14 -18.16 -5.05
N TYR A 52 -3.99 -17.51 -4.80
CA TYR A 52 -3.75 -16.80 -3.55
C TYR A 52 -4.16 -15.34 -3.71
N GLN A 53 -5.14 -14.91 -2.94
CA GLN A 53 -5.55 -13.51 -2.81
C GLN A 53 -4.99 -12.94 -1.51
N ASN A 54 -4.46 -11.71 -1.57
CA ASN A 54 -4.00 -11.00 -0.38
C ASN A 54 -5.24 -10.56 0.44
N PRO A 55 -5.40 -10.98 1.71
CA PRO A 55 -6.57 -10.59 2.52
C PRO A 55 -6.64 -9.10 2.83
N TYR A 56 -5.56 -8.35 2.60
CA TYR A 56 -5.50 -6.89 2.80
C TYR A 56 -5.65 -6.09 1.50
N ASP A 57 -5.93 -6.74 0.37
CA ASP A 57 -6.15 -6.07 -0.91
C ASP A 57 -7.65 -5.78 -1.14
N PHE A 58 -8.08 -4.57 -0.77
CA PHE A 58 -9.45 -4.10 -0.96
C PHE A 58 -9.73 -3.55 -2.37
N GLY A 59 -8.75 -3.66 -3.27
CA GLY A 59 -8.74 -3.04 -4.58
C GLY A 59 -8.07 -1.66 -4.59
N TRP A 60 -7.53 -1.29 -5.75
CA TRP A 60 -6.61 -0.16 -5.87
C TRP A 60 -7.15 1.17 -5.31
N ARG A 61 -8.42 1.51 -5.59
CA ARG A 61 -9.00 2.78 -5.11
C ARG A 61 -9.08 2.82 -3.59
N GLU A 62 -9.51 1.73 -2.99
CA GLU A 62 -9.72 1.63 -1.56
C GLU A 62 -8.39 1.53 -0.81
N ASN A 63 -7.43 0.78 -1.35
CA ASN A 63 -6.07 0.72 -0.79
C ASN A 63 -5.41 2.10 -0.76
N TRP A 64 -5.50 2.86 -1.86
CA TRP A 64 -4.99 4.23 -1.92
C TRP A 64 -5.75 5.18 -0.99
N ARG A 65 -7.07 5.03 -0.89
CA ARG A 65 -7.90 5.82 0.04
C ARG A 65 -7.51 5.59 1.50
N ARG A 66 -7.29 4.34 1.89
CA ARG A 66 -6.87 3.95 3.24
C ARG A 66 -5.45 4.39 3.55
N PHE A 67 -4.52 4.24 2.60
CA PHE A 67 -3.14 4.68 2.76
C PHE A 67 -3.03 6.19 2.94
N LEU A 68 -3.74 6.98 2.11
CA LEU A 68 -3.70 8.44 2.18
C LEU A 68 -4.65 9.03 3.22
N GLY A 69 -5.58 8.23 3.76
CA GLY A 69 -6.51 8.66 4.81
C GLY A 69 -7.49 9.75 4.37
N PHE A 70 -7.96 9.73 3.12
CA PHE A 70 -8.84 10.77 2.57
C PHE A 70 -10.12 10.99 3.40
N ASP A 71 -10.67 9.95 4.00
CA ASP A 71 -11.94 10.03 4.75
C ASP A 71 -11.78 10.61 6.16
N ARG A 72 -10.55 10.75 6.66
CA ARG A 72 -10.28 11.16 8.05
C ARG A 72 -10.34 12.67 8.25
N HIS A 73 -10.18 13.46 7.19
CA HIS A 73 -9.90 14.89 7.32
C HIS A 73 -10.71 15.77 6.38
N ARG A 74 -11.12 16.94 6.89
CA ARG A 74 -11.78 17.99 6.11
C ARG A 74 -10.88 18.57 5.00
N HIS A 75 -9.55 18.50 5.16
CA HIS A 75 -8.55 18.97 4.21
C HIS A 75 -7.45 17.93 3.98
N PRO A 76 -7.73 16.83 3.25
CA PRO A 76 -6.81 15.70 3.11
C PRO A 76 -5.52 16.07 2.36
N TRP A 77 -5.58 16.99 1.41
CA TRP A 77 -4.43 17.44 0.63
C TRP A 77 -3.29 18.03 1.48
N ARG A 78 -3.62 18.70 2.60
CA ARG A 78 -2.59 19.26 3.50
C ARG A 78 -1.81 18.16 4.22
N HIS A 79 -2.47 17.05 4.56
CA HIS A 79 -1.83 15.91 5.21
C HIS A 79 -0.97 15.07 4.26
N ILE A 80 -1.35 15.03 2.98
CA ILE A 80 -0.59 14.29 1.98
C ILE A 80 0.69 15.04 1.61
N LEU A 81 0.64 16.37 1.54
CA LEU A 81 1.77 17.20 1.09
C LEU A 81 2.73 17.64 2.21
N LEU A 82 2.25 17.76 3.45
CA LEU A 82 3.05 18.22 4.57
C LEU A 82 3.29 17.09 5.58
N PRO A 83 4.49 17.00 6.19
CA PRO A 83 4.72 16.07 7.28
C PRO A 83 3.72 16.35 8.41
N SER A 84 2.99 15.32 8.81
CA SER A 84 1.87 15.42 9.73
C SER A 84 2.16 14.57 10.97
N ASN A 85 1.96 15.11 12.18
CA ASN A 85 2.21 14.42 13.45
C ASN A 85 1.05 13.50 13.90
N PHE A 86 0.16 13.11 12.99
CA PHE A 86 -1.04 12.35 13.35
C PHE A 86 -0.73 10.86 13.37
N GLY A 87 -1.18 10.17 14.41
CA GLY A 87 -0.99 8.73 14.56
C GLY A 87 -1.71 7.93 13.47
N PRO A 88 -1.23 6.69 13.19
CA PRO A 88 -1.85 5.80 12.21
C PRO A 88 -3.29 5.43 12.61
N ILE A 89 -4.05 4.93 11.66
CA ILE A 89 -5.40 4.41 11.90
C ILE A 89 -5.25 2.98 12.45
N GLY A 90 -5.93 2.70 13.56
CA GLY A 90 -5.87 1.40 14.23
C GLY A 90 -4.83 1.33 15.34
N ASP A 91 -4.75 0.17 15.97
CA ASP A 91 -3.86 -0.15 17.08
C ASP A 91 -2.49 -0.69 16.63
N GLY A 92 -2.35 -1.03 15.35
CA GLY A 92 -1.16 -1.68 14.80
C GLY A 92 -1.01 -3.14 15.23
N PHE A 93 -2.06 -3.75 15.79
CA PHE A 93 -2.14 -5.17 16.16
C PHE A 93 -3.29 -5.89 15.46
N THR A 94 -4.30 -5.15 15.00
CA THR A 94 -5.43 -5.68 14.25
C THR A 94 -5.66 -4.84 12.99
N TRP A 95 -5.97 -5.52 11.90
CA TRP A 95 -6.21 -4.91 10.59
C TRP A 95 -7.49 -5.53 10.04
N ARG A 96 -8.31 -4.70 9.41
CA ARG A 96 -9.47 -5.19 8.68
C ARG A 96 -8.99 -6.06 7.52
N THR A 97 -9.76 -7.08 7.20
CA THR A 97 -9.56 -7.97 6.06
C THR A 97 -10.75 -7.89 5.10
N ILE A 98 -10.61 -8.43 3.89
CA ILE A 98 -11.70 -8.48 2.90
C ILE A 98 -12.90 -9.27 3.46
N ASP A 99 -12.64 -10.37 4.19
CA ASP A 99 -13.67 -11.22 4.78
C ASP A 99 -14.57 -10.45 5.78
N ASP A 100 -14.00 -9.45 6.48
CA ASP A 100 -14.77 -8.58 7.38
C ASP A 100 -15.76 -7.67 6.62
N ASN A 101 -15.43 -7.27 5.39
CA ASN A 101 -16.35 -6.45 4.58
C ASN A 101 -17.53 -7.28 4.08
N ASP A 102 -17.31 -8.55 3.73
CA ASP A 102 -18.38 -9.44 3.25
C ASP A 102 -19.38 -9.77 4.37
N LEU A 103 -18.91 -10.02 5.60
CA LEU A 103 -19.77 -10.20 6.77
C LEU A 103 -20.66 -8.97 7.07
N ASN A 104 -20.17 -7.76 6.80
CA ASN A 104 -20.95 -6.53 6.97
C ASN A 104 -21.96 -6.29 5.82
N ASN A 105 -21.76 -6.91 4.66
CA ASN A 105 -22.63 -6.77 3.49
C ASN A 105 -23.78 -7.79 3.49
N GLU A 106 -23.67 -8.89 4.23
CA GLU A 106 -24.75 -9.88 4.44
C GLU A 106 -25.73 -9.50 5.58
N MET A 107 -25.47 -8.40 6.30
CA MET A 107 -26.35 -7.86 7.36
C MET A 107 -27.26 -6.71 6.89
N CYS A 108 -27.37 -6.47 5.59
CA CYS A 108 -28.42 -5.62 5.00
C CYS A 108 -29.48 -6.46 4.29
#